data_AF-A0A7X7KH68-F1
#
_entry.id   AF-A0A7X7KH68-F1
#
_cell.length_a   1.000
_cell.length_b   1.000
_cell.length_c   1.000
_cell.angle_alpha   90.00
_cell.angle_beta   90.00
_cell.angle_gamma   90.00
#
_symmetry.space_group_name_H-M   'P 1'
#
loop_
_entity.id
_entity.type
_entity.pdbx_description
1 polymer ?
#
loop_
_entity_poly.entity_id
_entity_poly.type
_entity_poly.pdbx_seq_one_letter_code
_entity_poly.pdbx_strand_id
1 'polypeptide(L)'
;MNSIDQPDNDQRTKQFLTLLGRHERRLRGFILSLAPNWADADDIAQEVRIRLWEQFDAYDPEKDFGAWARTIAYYQVLTHREKQSRHRIVFSDRLIETVAEETAYLSDELDFGQKAFQDCFDKLPEAKRDLLLRYYSGELTTRELAAELGRSFDATRQSILRTRVTLRDCVEETLEREGGR
;
A
#
# COMPACT_ATOMS: atom_id res chain seq x y z
N MET A 1 46.15 -3.51 -0.66
CA MET A 1 45.89 -2.08 -0.37
C MET A 1 45.24 -1.46 -1.59
N ASN A 2 43.95 -1.12 -1.49
CA ASN A 2 43.42 0.18 -1.89
C ASN A 2 42.01 0.26 -1.30
N SER A 3 41.98 0.93 -0.15
CA SER A 3 40.80 1.33 0.60
C SER A 3 40.39 2.72 0.10
N ILE A 4 39.10 3.05 0.30
CA ILE A 4 38.49 4.39 0.31
C ILE A 4 37.70 4.77 -0.97
N ASP A 5 36.43 4.35 -1.01
CA ASP A 5 35.26 5.04 -1.61
C ASP A 5 34.00 4.20 -1.24
N GLN A 6 32.88 4.63 -0.63
CA GLN A 6 32.30 5.94 -0.31
C GLN A 6 31.32 5.82 0.89
N PRO A 7 31.47 6.60 1.98
CA PRO A 7 30.44 6.71 3.04
C PRO A 7 29.18 7.47 2.58
N ASP A 8 29.28 8.26 1.51
CA ASP A 8 28.21 9.11 0.97
C ASP A 8 27.08 8.30 0.30
N ASN A 9 27.43 7.24 -0.43
CA ASN A 9 26.47 6.36 -1.10
C ASN A 9 25.62 5.55 -0.10
N ASP A 10 26.19 5.19 1.06
CA ASP A 10 25.46 4.48 2.12
C ASP A 10 24.43 5.40 2.79
N GLN A 11 24.77 6.68 3.00
CA GLN A 11 23.85 7.67 3.55
C GLN A 11 22.70 7.99 2.56
N ARG A 12 23.02 8.19 1.28
CA ARG A 12 22.01 8.37 0.21
C ARG A 12 21.04 7.20 0.15
N THR A 13 21.57 5.97 0.17
CA THR A 13 20.79 4.74 0.16
C THR A 13 19.87 4.65 1.36
N LYS A 14 20.39 4.91 2.58
CA LYS A 14 19.60 4.88 3.81
C LYS A 14 18.48 5.92 3.81
N GLN A 15 18.77 7.14 3.36
CA GLN A 15 17.77 8.20 3.31
C GLN A 15 16.64 7.86 2.34
N PHE A 16 17.00 7.41 1.13
CA PHE A 16 16.03 6.96 0.14
C PHE A 16 15.15 5.82 0.66
N LEU A 17 15.76 4.75 1.20
CA LEU A 17 15.02 3.59 1.71
C LEU A 17 14.12 3.95 2.89
N THR A 18 14.52 4.89 3.73
CA THR A 18 13.70 5.38 4.84
C THR A 18 12.47 6.12 4.32
N LEU A 19 12.65 7.04 3.37
CA LEU A 19 11.55 7.78 2.75
C LEU A 19 10.63 6.84 1.97
N LEU A 20 11.19 6.01 1.10
CA LEU A 20 10.43 5.03 0.33
C LEU A 20 9.65 4.10 1.25
N GLY A 21 10.28 3.50 2.26
CA GLY A 21 9.63 2.60 3.21
C GLY A 21 8.45 3.24 3.96
N ARG A 22 8.51 4.54 4.26
CA ARG A 22 7.41 5.28 4.89
C ARG A 22 6.23 5.50 3.93
N HIS A 23 6.49 5.68 2.64
CA HIS A 23 5.45 6.04 1.65
C HIS A 23 5.01 4.88 0.75
N GLU A 24 5.71 3.75 0.76
CA GLU A 24 5.54 2.61 -0.16
C GLU A 24 4.11 2.09 -0.23
N ARG A 25 3.46 1.89 0.92
CA ARG A 25 2.07 1.37 0.95
C ARG A 25 1.09 2.31 0.28
N ARG A 26 1.22 3.62 0.52
CA ARG A 26 0.35 4.66 -0.07
C ARG A 26 0.64 4.81 -1.56
N LEU A 27 1.92 4.80 -1.94
CA LEU A 27 2.35 4.84 -3.33
C LEU A 27 1.81 3.64 -4.12
N ARG A 28 1.89 2.44 -3.56
CA ARG A 28 1.32 1.23 -4.18
C ARG A 28 -0.19 1.28 -4.26
N GLY A 29 -0.88 1.80 -3.24
CA GLY A 29 -2.33 2.03 -3.27
C GLY A 29 -2.75 2.99 -4.40
N PHE A 30 -2.00 4.08 -4.57
CA PHE A 30 -2.19 5.04 -5.66
C PHE A 30 -1.94 4.43 -7.04
N ILE A 31 -0.90 3.60 -7.20
CA ILE A 31 -0.66 2.90 -8.47
C ILE A 31 -1.79 1.91 -8.76
N LEU A 32 -2.24 1.17 -7.75
CA LEU A 32 -3.34 0.21 -7.87
C LEU A 32 -4.66 0.87 -8.27
N SER A 33 -4.95 2.08 -7.81
CA SER A 33 -6.18 2.79 -8.21
C SER A 33 -6.18 3.24 -9.67
N LEU A 34 -5.00 3.37 -10.28
CA LEU A 34 -4.84 3.83 -11.67
C LEU A 34 -4.50 2.69 -12.65
N ALA A 35 -4.01 1.55 -12.16
CA ALA A 35 -3.58 0.43 -12.97
C ALA A 35 -4.77 -0.41 -13.50
N PRO A 36 -4.66 -1.01 -14.71
CA PRO A 36 -5.74 -1.82 -15.29
C PRO A 36 -6.00 -3.15 -14.56
N ASN A 37 -4.95 -3.73 -13.96
CA ASN A 37 -5.01 -4.98 -13.20
C ASN A 37 -3.85 -5.07 -12.20
N TRP A 38 -3.90 -6.06 -11.31
CA TRP A 38 -2.92 -6.26 -10.22
C TRP A 38 -1.50 -6.57 -10.70
N ALA A 39 -1.34 -7.33 -11.79
CA ALA A 39 -0.02 -7.66 -12.33
C ALA A 39 0.65 -6.42 -12.93
N ASP A 40 -0.10 -5.64 -13.73
CA ASP A 40 0.39 -4.38 -14.28
C ASP A 40 0.77 -3.38 -13.16
N ALA A 41 0.02 -3.36 -12.05
CA ALA A 41 0.30 -2.49 -10.92
C ALA A 41 1.64 -2.82 -10.23
N ASP A 42 1.97 -4.11 -10.09
CA ASP A 42 3.23 -4.53 -9.49
C ASP A 42 4.43 -4.22 -10.41
N ASP A 43 4.27 -4.38 -11.72
CA ASP A 43 5.28 -3.99 -12.71
C ASP A 43 5.51 -2.48 -12.71
N ILE A 44 4.44 -1.69 -12.73
CA ILE A 44 4.52 -0.22 -12.65
C ILE A 44 5.19 0.20 -11.33
N ALA A 45 4.83 -0.41 -10.20
CA ALA A 45 5.44 -0.09 -8.90
C ALA A 45 6.95 -0.38 -8.88
N GLN A 46 7.42 -1.44 -9.55
CA GLN A 46 8.85 -1.68 -9.72
C GLN A 46 9.52 -0.58 -10.53
N GLU A 47 8.96 -0.22 -11.69
CA GLU A 47 9.50 0.85 -12.53
C GLU A 47 9.54 2.20 -11.79
N VAL A 48 8.49 2.52 -11.03
CA VAL A 48 8.43 3.73 -10.19
C VAL A 48 9.56 3.76 -9.17
N ARG A 49 9.82 2.66 -8.45
CA ARG A 49 10.93 2.60 -7.47
C ARG A 49 12.29 2.86 -8.14
N ILE A 50 12.51 2.30 -9.32
CA ILE A 50 13.73 2.54 -10.10
C ILE A 50 13.85 4.01 -10.48
N ARG A 51 12.77 4.61 -11.02
CA ARG A 51 12.74 6.04 -11.39
C ARG A 51 12.97 6.96 -10.20
N LEU A 52 12.36 6.66 -9.06
CA LEU A 52 12.57 7.42 -7.84
C LEU A 52 14.03 7.40 -7.40
N TRP A 53 14.69 6.24 -7.50
CA TRP A 53 16.12 6.11 -7.18
C TRP A 53 17.02 6.87 -8.16
N GLU A 54 16.73 6.79 -9.46
CA GLU A 54 17.44 7.51 -10.52
C GLU A 54 17.34 9.04 -10.35
N GLN A 55 16.18 9.52 -9.91
CA GLN A 55 15.90 10.96 -9.76
C GLN A 55 16.13 11.49 -8.33
N PHE A 56 16.55 10.63 -7.39
CA PHE A 56 16.63 11.00 -5.99
C PHE A 56 17.59 12.17 -5.70
N ASP A 57 18.67 12.31 -6.48
CA ASP A 57 19.61 13.43 -6.32
C ASP A 57 19.01 14.79 -6.72
N ALA A 58 17.96 14.77 -7.54
CA ALA A 58 17.23 15.96 -7.96
C ALA A 58 16.01 16.25 -7.07
N TYR A 59 15.70 15.37 -6.10
CA TYR A 59 14.61 15.58 -5.16
C TYR A 59 14.99 16.68 -4.17
N ASP A 60 14.10 17.67 -4.06
CA ASP A 60 14.19 18.75 -3.10
C ASP A 60 13.67 18.28 -1.73
N PRO A 61 14.52 18.14 -0.69
CA PRO A 61 14.12 17.65 0.62
C PRO A 61 13.08 18.52 1.33
N GLU A 62 12.90 19.78 0.91
CA GLU A 62 11.89 20.68 1.46
C GLU A 62 10.46 20.36 0.95
N LYS A 63 10.32 19.49 -0.06
CA LYS A 63 9.03 19.08 -0.64
C LYS A 63 8.56 17.74 -0.08
N ASP A 64 7.24 17.51 -0.03
CA ASP A 64 6.70 16.22 0.39
C ASP A 64 7.12 15.08 -0.57
N PHE A 65 7.88 14.11 -0.04
CA PHE A 65 8.36 12.96 -0.80
C PHE A 65 7.19 12.16 -1.38
N GLY A 66 6.10 12.00 -0.63
CA GLY A 66 4.91 11.26 -1.07
C GLY A 66 4.26 11.88 -2.30
N ALA A 67 4.08 13.20 -2.31
CA ALA A 67 3.52 13.95 -3.43
C ALA A 67 4.43 13.85 -4.66
N TRP A 68 5.73 14.05 -4.48
CA TRP A 68 6.71 13.88 -5.55
C TRP A 68 6.70 12.46 -6.13
N ALA A 69 6.66 11.44 -5.27
CA ALA A 69 6.60 10.06 -5.69
C ALA A 69 5.32 9.71 -6.46
N ARG A 70 4.17 10.26 -6.04
CA ARG A 70 2.90 10.11 -6.76
C ARG A 70 2.93 10.76 -8.14
N THR A 71 3.59 11.91 -8.30
CA THR A 71 3.79 12.52 -9.63
C THR A 71 4.55 11.60 -10.57
N ILE A 72 5.65 11.01 -10.11
CA ILE A 72 6.43 10.03 -10.90
C ILE A 72 5.58 8.80 -11.21
N ALA A 73 4.84 8.28 -10.23
CA ALA A 73 3.95 7.14 -10.41
C ALA A 73 2.85 7.40 -11.45
N TYR A 74 2.24 8.59 -11.42
CA TYR A 74 1.21 8.99 -12.38
C TYR A 74 1.73 8.94 -13.82
N TYR A 75 2.89 9.54 -14.09
CA TYR A 75 3.49 9.50 -15.42
C TYR A 75 3.93 8.10 -15.84
N GLN A 76 4.38 7.27 -14.90
CA GLN A 76 4.74 5.88 -15.20
C GLN A 76 3.50 5.05 -15.55
N VAL A 77 2.38 5.25 -14.87
CA VAL A 77 1.09 4.64 -15.22
C VAL A 77 0.65 5.07 -16.62
N LEU A 78 0.71 6.36 -16.96
CA LEU A 78 0.37 6.84 -18.30
C LEU A 78 1.27 6.21 -19.38
N THR A 79 2.58 6.18 -19.14
CA THR A 79 3.55 5.58 -20.06
C THR A 79 3.29 4.08 -20.26
N HIS A 80 2.97 3.36 -19.19
CA HIS A 80 2.62 1.93 -19.27
C HIS A 80 1.33 1.73 -20.07
N ARG A 81 0.33 2.60 -19.88
CA ARG A 81 -0.92 2.59 -20.63
C ARG A 81 -0.74 2.89 -22.11
N GLU A 82 0.10 3.85 -22.50
CA GLU A 82 0.41 4.12 -23.92
C GLU A 82 1.03 2.89 -24.61
N LYS A 83 1.92 2.19 -23.91
CA LYS A 83 2.52 0.94 -24.42
C LYS A 83 1.46 -0.17 -24.61
N GLN A 84 0.49 -0.27 -23.70
CA GLN A 84 -0.58 -1.27 -23.71
C GLN A 84 -1.80 -0.90 -24.58
N SER A 85 -2.07 0.39 -24.80
CA SER A 85 -3.17 0.93 -25.61
C SER A 85 -3.10 0.50 -27.06
N ARG A 86 -1.92 0.11 -27.54
CA ARG A 86 -1.77 -0.53 -28.85
C ARG A 86 -2.48 -1.91 -28.92
N HIS A 87 -2.91 -2.47 -27.79
CA HIS A 87 -3.39 -3.86 -27.66
C HIS A 87 -4.68 -4.05 -26.83
N ARG A 88 -5.22 -3.05 -26.08
CA ARG A 88 -6.46 -3.21 -25.25
C ARG A 88 -7.23 -1.90 -24.99
N ILE A 89 -8.51 -2.03 -24.60
CA ILE A 89 -9.39 -0.93 -24.14
C ILE A 89 -8.87 -0.40 -22.79
N VAL A 90 -8.62 0.91 -22.70
CA VAL A 90 -8.08 1.59 -21.51
C VAL A 90 -9.05 2.71 -21.07
N PHE A 91 -9.11 3.03 -19.77
CA PHE A 91 -9.89 4.17 -19.24
C PHE A 91 -9.55 5.51 -19.93
N SER A 92 -10.40 6.54 -19.83
CA SER A 92 -10.05 7.86 -20.37
C SER A 92 -9.05 8.60 -19.47
N ASP A 93 -8.20 9.45 -20.04
CA ASP A 93 -7.19 10.20 -19.26
C ASP A 93 -7.81 11.17 -18.25
N ARG A 94 -8.99 11.72 -18.58
CA ARG A 94 -9.78 12.53 -17.63
C ARG A 94 -10.23 11.75 -16.39
N LEU A 95 -10.58 10.47 -16.54
CA LEU A 95 -10.97 9.64 -15.38
C LEU A 95 -9.76 9.42 -14.46
N ILE A 96 -8.57 9.25 -15.03
CA ILE A 96 -7.33 9.07 -14.29
C ILE A 96 -6.91 10.35 -13.55
N GLU A 97 -7.05 11.51 -14.19
CA GLU A 97 -6.79 12.81 -13.57
C GLU A 97 -7.71 13.05 -12.36
N THR A 98 -9.02 12.80 -12.51
CA THR A 98 -9.98 12.91 -11.39
C THR A 98 -9.65 11.96 -10.24
N VAL A 99 -9.33 10.70 -10.53
CA VAL A 99 -8.95 9.71 -9.49
C VAL A 99 -7.63 10.12 -8.80
N ALA A 100 -6.67 10.68 -9.54
CA ALA A 100 -5.41 11.13 -8.99
C ALA A 100 -5.59 12.35 -8.04
N GLU A 101 -6.47 13.28 -8.40
CA GLU A 101 -6.83 14.41 -7.55
C GLU A 101 -7.54 13.96 -6.27
N GLU A 102 -8.56 13.10 -6.36
CA GLU A 102 -9.29 12.60 -5.19
C GLU A 102 -8.39 11.78 -4.24
N THR A 103 -7.50 10.95 -4.78
CA THR A 103 -6.57 10.16 -3.96
C THR A 103 -5.48 10.99 -3.28
N ALA A 104 -5.17 12.19 -3.80
CA ALA A 104 -4.29 13.13 -3.13
C ALA A 104 -4.97 13.80 -1.91
N TYR A 105 -6.27 14.11 -2.01
CA TYR A 105 -7.08 14.66 -0.90
C TYR A 105 -7.36 13.63 0.20
N LEU A 106 -7.46 12.35 -0.14
CA LEU A 106 -7.64 11.25 0.82
C LEU A 106 -6.43 11.01 1.73
N SER A 107 -5.30 11.72 1.55
CA SER A 107 -4.06 11.52 2.33
C SER A 107 -4.25 11.66 3.84
N ASP A 108 -5.08 12.61 4.29
CA ASP A 108 -5.28 12.88 5.73
C ASP A 108 -6.37 11.99 6.35
N GLU A 109 -7.48 11.74 5.63
CA GLU A 109 -8.53 10.80 6.07
C GLU A 109 -8.04 9.35 6.09
N LEU A 110 -7.17 8.96 5.17
CA LEU A 110 -6.56 7.62 5.15
C LEU A 110 -5.60 7.40 6.31
N ASP A 111 -4.89 8.43 6.78
CA ASP A 111 -3.97 8.30 7.93
C ASP A 111 -4.74 8.02 9.23
N PHE A 112 -5.91 8.66 9.35
CA PHE A 112 -6.82 8.47 10.46
C PHE A 112 -7.54 7.13 10.41
N GLY A 113 -8.05 6.72 9.23
CA GLY A 113 -8.57 5.38 8.99
C GLY A 113 -7.55 4.28 9.30
N GLN A 114 -6.30 4.50 8.91
CA GLN A 114 -5.21 3.57 9.18
C GLN A 114 -4.88 3.50 10.67
N LYS A 115 -4.89 4.63 11.39
CA LYS A 115 -4.69 4.67 12.83
C LYS A 115 -5.82 3.99 13.60
N ALA A 116 -7.07 4.32 13.27
CA ALA A 116 -8.24 3.68 13.86
C ALA A 116 -8.23 2.15 13.63
N PHE A 117 -7.86 1.72 12.41
CA PHE A 117 -7.67 0.31 12.11
C PHE A 117 -6.59 -0.33 12.97
N GLN A 118 -5.41 0.27 13.07
CA GLN A 118 -4.30 -0.28 13.85
C GLN A 118 -4.67 -0.41 15.34
N ASP A 119 -5.26 0.63 15.92
CA ASP A 119 -5.71 0.63 17.32
C ASP A 119 -6.78 -0.45 17.58
N CYS A 120 -7.73 -0.62 16.65
CA CYS A 120 -8.74 -1.67 16.74
C CYS A 120 -8.17 -3.08 16.49
N PHE A 121 -7.20 -3.22 15.60
CA PHE A 121 -6.51 -4.47 15.36
C PHE A 121 -5.75 -4.92 16.60
N ASP A 122 -5.06 -4.00 17.28
CA ASP A 122 -4.29 -4.28 18.50
C ASP A 122 -5.18 -4.61 19.71
N LYS A 123 -6.46 -4.23 19.70
CA LYS A 123 -7.45 -4.66 20.70
C LYS A 123 -7.93 -6.10 20.51
N LEU A 124 -7.74 -6.71 19.33
CA LEU A 124 -8.17 -8.08 19.10
C LEU A 124 -7.33 -9.05 19.96
N PRO A 125 -7.93 -10.14 20.49
CA PRO A 125 -7.17 -11.23 21.09
C PRO A 125 -6.08 -11.75 20.15
N GLU A 126 -4.91 -12.07 20.69
CA GLU A 126 -3.73 -12.48 19.93
C GLU A 126 -4.02 -13.61 18.93
N ALA A 127 -4.74 -14.64 19.35
CA ALA A 127 -5.14 -15.77 18.50
C ALA A 127 -6.02 -15.35 17.30
N LYS A 128 -6.76 -14.25 17.40
CA LYS A 128 -7.57 -13.72 16.29
C LYS A 128 -6.73 -12.85 15.34
N ARG A 129 -5.77 -12.09 15.87
CA ARG A 129 -4.80 -11.35 15.05
C ARG A 129 -3.95 -12.30 14.22
N ASP A 130 -3.36 -13.31 14.87
CA ASP A 130 -2.55 -14.34 14.21
C ASP A 130 -3.34 -15.06 13.10
N LEU A 131 -4.59 -15.45 13.39
CA LEU A 131 -5.48 -16.05 12.40
C LEU A 131 -5.67 -15.15 11.15
N LEU A 132 -5.89 -13.85 11.35
CA LEU A 132 -6.04 -12.91 10.22
C LEU A 132 -4.72 -12.71 9.48
N LEU A 133 -3.60 -12.55 10.18
CA LEU A 133 -2.29 -12.37 9.55
C LEU A 133 -1.93 -13.55 8.66
N ARG A 134 -2.10 -14.79 9.14
CA ARG A 134 -1.86 -16.01 8.37
C ARG A 134 -2.83 -16.18 7.20
N TYR A 135 -4.09 -15.79 7.38
CA TYR A 135 -5.07 -15.82 6.30
C TYR A 135 -4.72 -14.82 5.17
N TYR A 136 -4.27 -13.62 5.54
CA TYR A 136 -3.95 -12.56 4.58
C TYR A 136 -2.50 -12.59 4.06
N SER A 137 -1.60 -13.38 4.65
CA SER A 137 -0.27 -13.61 4.08
C SER A 137 -0.33 -14.28 2.71
N GLY A 138 -1.41 -15.02 2.42
CA GLY A 138 -1.62 -15.71 1.15
C GLY A 138 -0.80 -16.99 0.99
N GLU A 139 -0.06 -17.39 2.02
CA GLU A 139 0.81 -18.58 1.99
C GLU A 139 0.01 -19.89 2.10
N LEU A 140 -1.17 -19.85 2.71
CA LEU A 140 -2.01 -21.02 2.97
C LEU A 140 -3.43 -20.80 2.45
N THR A 141 -4.02 -21.86 1.89
CA THR A 141 -5.46 -21.89 1.67
C THR A 141 -6.20 -21.96 3.02
N THR A 142 -7.47 -21.51 3.05
CA THR A 142 -8.31 -21.61 4.26
C THR A 142 -8.40 -23.04 4.83
N ARG A 143 -8.28 -24.06 3.96
CA ARG A 143 -8.31 -25.47 4.36
C ARG A 143 -7.01 -25.91 5.02
N GLU A 144 -5.86 -25.48 4.50
CA GLU A 144 -4.54 -25.74 5.10
C GLU A 144 -4.40 -25.00 6.43
N LEU A 145 -4.84 -23.73 6.49
CA LEU A 145 -4.87 -22.95 7.74
C LEU A 145 -5.76 -23.61 8.80
N ALA A 146 -6.91 -24.17 8.42
CA ALA A 146 -7.76 -24.90 9.35
C ALA A 146 -7.08 -26.17 9.90
N ALA A 147 -6.39 -26.91 9.03
CA ALA A 147 -5.64 -28.10 9.41
C ALA A 147 -4.49 -27.76 10.38
N GLU A 148 -3.72 -26.70 10.10
CA GLU A 148 -2.62 -26.25 10.95
C GLU A 148 -3.11 -25.84 12.35
N LEU A 149 -4.26 -25.15 12.42
CA LEU A 149 -4.86 -24.73 13.68
C LEU A 149 -5.61 -25.85 14.42
N GLY A 150 -5.68 -27.06 13.86
CA GLY A 150 -6.43 -28.19 14.43
C GLY A 150 -7.94 -27.94 14.49
N ARG A 151 -8.49 -27.15 13.57
CA ARG A 151 -9.91 -26.73 13.52
C ARG A 151 -10.59 -27.23 12.25
N SER A 152 -11.92 -27.29 12.26
CA SER A 152 -12.66 -27.54 11.02
C SER A 152 -12.60 -26.34 10.08
N PHE A 153 -12.68 -26.60 8.77
CA PHE A 153 -12.74 -25.55 7.74
C PHE A 153 -13.83 -24.50 8.04
N ASP A 154 -15.03 -24.96 8.38
CA ASP A 154 -16.16 -24.09 8.67
C ASP A 154 -15.96 -23.27 9.96
N ALA A 155 -15.35 -23.86 11.00
CA ALA A 155 -15.03 -23.13 12.22
C ALA A 155 -13.99 -22.03 11.97
N THR A 156 -12.97 -22.30 11.16
CA THR A 156 -11.94 -21.32 10.76
C THR A 156 -12.56 -20.20 9.94
N ARG A 157 -13.39 -20.52 8.93
CA ARG A 157 -14.11 -19.53 8.11
C ARG A 157 -15.03 -18.65 8.96
N GLN A 158 -15.79 -19.25 9.87
CA GLN A 158 -16.68 -18.51 10.77
C GLN A 158 -15.90 -17.61 11.72
N SER A 159 -14.75 -18.06 12.23
CA SER A 159 -13.88 -17.26 13.10
C SER A 159 -13.30 -16.05 12.36
N ILE A 160 -12.87 -16.21 11.11
CA ILE A 160 -12.40 -15.09 10.27
C ILE A 160 -13.52 -14.08 10.06
N LEU A 161 -14.71 -14.55 9.67
CA LEU A 161 -15.86 -13.67 9.42
C LEU A 161 -16.24 -12.87 10.67
N ARG A 162 -16.36 -13.53 11.83
CA ARG A 162 -16.68 -12.85 13.09
C ARG A 162 -15.60 -11.84 13.48
N THR A 163 -14.33 -12.18 13.29
CA THR A 163 -13.22 -11.26 13.60
C THR A 163 -13.24 -10.03 12.69
N ARG A 164 -13.56 -10.19 11.39
CA ARG A 164 -13.73 -9.07 10.46
C ARG A 164 -14.88 -8.15 10.86
N VAL A 165 -16.02 -8.72 11.27
CA VAL A 165 -17.17 -7.94 11.76
C VAL A 165 -16.77 -7.14 12.99
N THR A 166 -16.17 -7.78 14.00
CA THR A 166 -15.69 -7.08 15.20
C THR A 166 -14.69 -5.97 14.89
N LEU A 167 -13.76 -6.21 13.96
CA LEU A 167 -12.76 -5.22 13.56
C LEU A 167 -13.40 -4.03 12.85
N ARG A 168 -14.31 -4.29 11.90
CA ARG A 168 -15.09 -3.26 11.20
C ARG A 168 -15.88 -2.41 12.19
N ASP A 169 -16.66 -3.03 13.06
CA ASP A 169 -17.55 -2.31 13.99
C ASP A 169 -16.72 -1.41 14.93
N CYS A 170 -15.54 -1.86 15.39
CA CYS A 170 -14.62 -1.04 16.18
C CYS A 170 -14.08 0.16 15.39
N VAL A 171 -13.71 -0.05 14.12
CA VAL A 171 -13.17 1.01 13.27
C VAL A 171 -14.25 2.05 12.96
N GLU A 172 -15.45 1.61 12.58
CA GLU A 172 -16.61 2.49 12.35
C GLU A 172 -16.89 3.35 13.59
N GLU A 173 -16.96 2.75 14.77
CA GLU A 173 -17.17 3.49 16.03
C GLU A 173 -16.03 4.48 16.36
N THR A 174 -14.79 4.12 16.04
CA THR A 174 -13.63 4.98 16.28
C THR A 174 -13.63 6.17 15.32
N LEU A 175 -13.95 5.93 14.05
CA LEU A 175 -14.07 6.96 13.02
C LEU A 175 -15.24 7.92 13.30
N GLU A 176 -16.39 7.42 13.74
CA GLU A 176 -17.54 8.25 14.13
C GLU A 176 -17.22 9.14 15.34
N ARG A 177 -16.52 8.60 16.33
CA ARG A 177 -16.17 9.33 17.57
C ARG A 177 -15.18 10.46 17.31
N GLU A 178 -14.26 10.26 16.39
CA GLU A 178 -13.20 11.23 16.11
C GLU A 178 -13.54 12.16 14.91
N GLY A 179 -14.43 11.75 13.99
CA GLY A 179 -14.98 12.58 12.89
C GLY A 179 -16.15 13.49 13.29
N GLY A 180 -16.69 13.33 14.51
CA GLY A 180 -17.68 14.22 15.11
C GLY A 180 -17.09 15.47 15.80
N ARG A 181 -15.86 15.88 15.45
CA ARG A 181 -15.14 17.03 16.03
C ARG A 181 -14.80 18.09 15.01
#